data_AF-A0A8K0Y2G0-F1
#
_entry.id   AF-A0A8K0Y2G0-F1
#
_cell.length_a   1.000
_cell.length_b   1.000
_cell.length_c   1.000
_cell.angle_alpha   90.00
_cell.angle_beta   90.00
_cell.angle_gamma   90.00
#
_symmetry.space_group_name_H-M   'P 1'
#
loop_
_entity.id
_entity.type
_entity.pdbx_description
1 polymer ?
#
loop_
_entity_poly.entity_id
_entity_poly.type
_entity_poly.pdbx_seq_one_letter_code
_entity_poly.pdbx_strand_id
1 'polypeptide(L)'
;MGRPYHGYHRAIHLKCAALLHGVATSHGFSDGNKRSAWACTFVLIDRSGYSLETLPGDRIDDVVVDVVERKLSLEDLAAWFKVRLVRA
;
A
#
# COMPACT_ATOMS: atom_id res chain seq x y z
N MET A 1 4.64 -24.27 0.73
CA MET A 1 4.68 -24.06 -0.73
C MET A 1 4.67 -22.57 -1.04
N GLY A 2 5.83 -21.91 -0.90
CA GLY A 2 5.98 -20.48 -1.17
C GLY A 2 6.01 -20.24 -2.67
N ARG A 3 5.12 -19.38 -3.18
CA ARG A 3 5.19 -18.97 -4.57
C ARG A 3 6.43 -18.09 -4.76
N PRO A 4 7.40 -18.48 -5.60
CA PRO A 4 8.61 -17.70 -5.83
C PRO A 4 8.21 -16.36 -6.45
N TYR A 5 8.84 -15.29 -5.96
CA TYR A 5 8.73 -13.90 -6.41
C TYR A 5 8.69 -13.79 -7.95
N HIS A 6 7.51 -13.89 -8.54
CA HIS A 6 7.32 -13.46 -9.92
C HIS A 6 7.36 -11.94 -9.93
N GLY A 7 8.22 -11.38 -10.77
CA GLY A 7 8.45 -9.94 -10.93
C GLY A 7 7.26 -9.12 -11.46
N TYR A 8 6.01 -9.51 -11.21
CA TYR A 8 4.80 -8.81 -11.67
C TYR A 8 4.69 -7.37 -11.14
N HIS A 9 5.42 -7.01 -10.09
CA HIS A 9 5.49 -5.64 -9.57
C HIS A 9 6.96 -5.25 -9.42
N ARG A 10 7.68 -5.00 -10.53
CA ARG A 10 9.11 -4.62 -10.47
C ARG A 10 9.33 -3.33 -9.68
N ALA A 11 8.39 -2.39 -9.80
CA ALA A 11 8.45 -1.11 -9.14
C ALA A 11 7.84 -1.16 -7.73
N ILE A 12 8.50 -0.49 -6.77
CA ILE A 12 8.11 -0.51 -5.35
C ILE A 12 6.69 0.01 -5.12
N HIS A 13 6.25 1.05 -5.84
CA HIS A 13 4.90 1.61 -5.71
C HIS A 13 3.81 0.61 -6.08
N LEU A 14 4.03 -0.22 -7.11
CA LEU A 14 3.12 -1.28 -7.51
C LEU A 14 3.01 -2.37 -6.43
N LYS A 15 4.13 -2.73 -5.79
CA LYS A 15 4.13 -3.68 -4.66
C LYS A 15 3.36 -3.14 -3.46
N CYS A 16 3.56 -1.86 -3.13
CA CYS A 16 2.88 -1.20 -2.02
C CYS A 16 1.37 -1.13 -2.24
N ALA A 17 0.94 -0.73 -3.45
CA ALA A 17 -0.47 -0.68 -3.81
C ALA A 17 -1.12 -2.06 -3.75
N ALA A 18 -0.50 -3.08 -4.35
CA ALA A 18 -1.02 -4.44 -4.34
C ALA A 18 -1.13 -5.03 -2.93
N LEU A 19 -0.12 -4.80 -2.07
CA LEU A 19 -0.12 -5.27 -0.69
C LEU A 19 -1.21 -4.58 0.13
N LEU A 20 -1.28 -3.25 0.09
CA LEU A 20 -2.26 -2.47 0.83
C LEU A 20 -3.68 -2.83 0.40
N HIS A 21 -3.95 -2.83 -0.90
CA HIS A 21 -5.26 -3.20 -1.45
C HIS A 21 -5.64 -4.63 -1.08
N GLY A 22 -4.73 -5.59 -1.27
CA GLY A 22 -4.98 -7.00 -0.99
C GLY A 22 -5.29 -7.27 0.49
N VAL A 23 -4.54 -6.67 1.42
CA VAL A 23 -4.76 -6.85 2.86
C VAL A 23 -5.99 -6.08 3.35
N ALA A 24 -6.20 -4.84 2.86
CA ALA A 24 -7.33 -4.02 3.30
C ALA A 24 -8.69 -4.60 2.85
N THR A 25 -8.73 -5.23 1.68
CA THR A 25 -9.94 -5.84 1.11
C THR A 25 -10.12 -7.31 1.46
N SER A 26 -9.09 -7.96 2.04
CA SER A 26 -9.23 -9.31 2.55
C SER A 26 -9.98 -9.28 3.89
N HIS A 27 -11.08 -10.01 3.99
CA HIS A 27 -11.79 -10.25 5.26
C HIS A 27 -11.03 -11.23 6.16
N GLY A 28 -9.72 -11.03 6.34
CA GLY A 28 -8.83 -11.93 7.07
C GLY A 28 -8.92 -11.77 8.59
N PHE A 29 -9.32 -10.60 9.08
CA PHE A 29 -9.51 -10.32 10.51
C PHE A 29 -10.95 -9.89 10.82
N SER A 30 -11.41 -10.21 12.04
CA SER A 30 -12.73 -9.80 12.55
C SER A 30 -12.89 -8.28 12.65
N ASP A 31 -11.79 -7.55 12.90
CA ASP A 31 -11.64 -6.11 12.80
C ASP A 31 -10.14 -5.77 12.65
N GLY A 32 -9.78 -4.62 12.08
CA GLY A 32 -8.39 -4.15 11.99
C GLY A 32 -7.66 -4.44 10.67
N ASN A 33 -8.35 -4.91 9.62
CA ASN A 33 -7.75 -5.13 8.28
C ASN A 33 -7.05 -3.85 7.76
N LYS A 34 -7.65 -2.68 7.99
CA LYS A 34 -7.11 -1.38 7.59
C LYS A 34 -5.75 -1.05 8.25
N ARG A 35 -5.67 -1.22 9.57
CA ARG A 35 -4.44 -0.97 10.35
C ARG A 35 -3.33 -1.96 9.97
N SER A 36 -3.70 -3.23 9.79
CA SER A 36 -2.77 -4.28 9.39
C SER A 36 -2.24 -4.05 7.97
N ALA A 37 -3.08 -3.63 7.03
CA ALA A 37 -2.68 -3.27 5.67
C ALA A 37 -1.65 -2.14 5.68
N TRP A 38 -1.89 -1.09 6.45
CA TRP A 38 -0.95 0.02 6.62
C TRP A 38 0.38 -0.45 7.22
N ALA A 39 0.35 -1.19 8.34
CA ALA A 39 1.55 -1.67 9.01
C ALA A 39 2.42 -2.56 8.09
N CYS A 40 1.81 -3.51 7.40
CA CYS A 40 2.51 -4.36 6.43
C CYS A 40 3.14 -3.54 5.29
N THR A 41 2.42 -2.52 4.82
CA THR A 41 2.90 -1.67 3.73
C THR A 41 4.05 -0.77 4.17
N PHE A 42 4.00 -0.21 5.38
CA PHE A 42 5.11 0.54 5.96
C PHE A 42 6.37 -0.32 6.11
N VAL A 43 6.24 -1.55 6.61
CA VAL A 43 7.36 -2.49 6.72
C VAL A 43 7.95 -2.79 5.34
N LEU A 44 7.13 -2.98 4.30
CA LEU A 44 7.62 -3.19 2.95
C LEU A 44 8.44 -2.01 2.44
N ILE A 45 7.96 -0.78 2.67
CA ILE A 45 8.59 0.46 2.22
C ILE A 45 9.96 0.63 2.90
N ASP A 46 9.98 0.54 4.23
CA ASP A 46 11.19 0.66 5.05
C ASP A 46 12.25 -0.38 4.67
N ARG A 47 11.85 -1.66 4.60
CA ARG A 47 12.78 -2.75 4.25
C ARG A 47 13.27 -2.69 2.80
N SER A 48 12.64 -1.89 1.96
CA SER A 48 13.05 -1.63 0.59
C SER A 48 13.95 -0.40 0.43
N GLY A 49 14.27 0.33 1.51
CA GLY A 49 15.08 1.55 1.47
C GLY A 49 14.34 2.77 0.92
N TYR A 50 13.04 2.85 1.18
CA TYR A 50 12.19 3.97 0.82
C TYR A 50 11.52 4.56 2.06
N SER A 51 11.03 5.79 1.93
CA SER A 51 10.13 6.42 2.88
C SER A 51 8.95 7.05 2.15
N LEU A 52 7.89 7.36 2.89
CA LEU A 52 6.73 8.10 2.39
C LEU A 52 6.90 9.58 2.73
N GLU A 53 7.03 10.40 1.71
CA GLU A 53 6.95 11.85 1.85
C GLU A 53 5.48 12.27 1.99
N THR A 54 5.21 13.13 2.97
CA THR A 54 3.88 13.73 3.16
C THR A 54 3.80 15.01 2.36
N LEU A 55 2.87 15.08 1.41
CA LEU A 55 2.63 16.27 0.60
C LEU A 55 1.61 17.19 1.30
N PRO A 56 1.63 18.50 1.03
CA PRO A 56 0.64 19.43 1.58
C PRO A 56 -0.79 19.01 1.23
N GLY A 57 -1.64 18.83 2.25
CA GLY A 57 -3.03 18.41 2.08
C GLY A 57 -3.25 16.89 2.04
N ASP A 58 -2.21 16.09 2.28
CA ASP A 58 -2.35 14.64 2.32
C ASP A 58 -3.23 14.16 3.46
N ARG A 59 -4.15 13.26 3.12
CA ARG A 59 -5.03 12.53 4.05
C ARG A 59 -4.67 11.06 3.99
N ILE A 60 -3.50 10.72 4.50
CA ILE A 60 -2.91 9.37 4.40
C ILE A 60 -3.80 8.33 5.10
N ASP A 61 -4.38 8.72 6.23
CA ASP A 61 -5.33 7.94 7.01
C ASP A 61 -6.59 7.55 6.21
N ASP A 62 -7.07 8.44 5.34
CA ASP A 62 -8.27 8.22 4.52
C ASP A 62 -8.02 7.30 3.31
N VAL A 63 -6.78 7.20 2.83
CA VAL A 63 -6.44 6.39 1.63
C VAL A 63 -6.90 4.93 1.77
N VAL A 64 -6.70 4.32 2.93
CA VAL A 64 -7.14 2.93 3.15
C VAL A 64 -8.66 2.82 3.25
N VAL A 65 -9.33 3.86 3.77
CA VAL A 65 -10.79 3.92 3.79
C VAL A 65 -11.32 3.99 2.36
N ASP A 66 -10.77 4.88 1.54
CA ASP A 66 -11.17 5.04 0.13
C ASP A 66 -10.94 3.77 -0.69
N VAL A 67 -9.89 3.01 -0.41
CA VAL A 67 -9.66 1.69 -1.04
C VAL A 67 -10.75 0.69 -0.66
N VAL A 68 -11.09 0.59 0.63
CA VAL A 68 -12.13 -0.34 1.12
C VAL A 68 -13.52 0.06 0.60
N GLU A 69 -13.78 1.36 0.49
CA GLU A 69 -15.03 1.91 -0.06
C GLU A 69 -15.07 1.89 -1.60
N ARG A 70 -14.03 1.35 -2.26
CA ARG A 70 -13.87 1.30 -3.73
C ARG A 70 -13.89 2.67 -4.41
N LYS A 71 -13.57 3.74 -3.66
CA LYS A 71 -13.38 5.10 -4.18
C LYS A 71 -12.00 5.29 -4.81
N LEU A 72 -11.02 4.48 -4.40
CA LEU A 72 -9.66 4.48 -4.94
C LEU A 72 -9.36 3.14 -5.61
N SER A 73 -9.08 3.17 -6.91
CA SER A 73 -8.69 1.95 -7.64
C SER A 73 -7.26 1.52 -7.31
N LEU A 74 -6.90 0.28 -7.67
CA LEU A 74 -5.52 -0.20 -7.52
C LEU A 74 -4.52 0.65 -8.33
N GLU A 75 -4.92 1.10 -9.51
CA GLU A 75 -4.09 1.93 -10.39
C GLU A 75 -3.87 3.32 -9.79
N ASP A 76 -4.94 3.94 -9.25
CA ASP A 76 -4.86 5.23 -8.56
C ASP A 76 -4.01 5.13 -7.29
N LEU A 77 -4.15 4.04 -6.53
CA LEU A 77 -3.33 3.79 -5.36
C LEU A 77 -1.85 3.61 -5.73
N ALA A 78 -1.55 2.95 -6.85
CA ALA A 78 -0.19 2.84 -7.34
C ALA A 78 0.39 4.19 -7.76
N ALA A 79 -0.40 5.04 -8.41
CA ALA A 79 -0.02 6.41 -8.72
C ALA A 79 0.20 7.24 -7.45
N TRP A 80 -0.65 7.07 -6.44
CA TRP A 80 -0.55 7.71 -5.13
C TRP A 80 0.77 7.37 -4.43
N PHE A 81 1.17 6.09 -4.44
CA PHE A 81 2.47 5.68 -3.91
C PHE A 81 3.64 6.20 -4.74
N LYS A 82 3.51 6.24 -6.07
CA LYS A 82 4.60 6.63 -6.98
C LYS A 82 5.09 8.06 -6.73
N VAL A 83 4.20 8.98 -6.37
CA VAL A 83 4.56 10.39 -6.13
C VAL A 83 5.06 10.66 -4.70
N ARG A 84 4.89 9.71 -3.78
CA ARG A 84 5.28 9.86 -2.35
C ARG A 84 6.46 9.01 -1.94
N LEU A 85 6.77 7.96 -2.70
CA LEU A 85 7.91 7.09 -2.39
C LEU A 85 9.22 7.75 -2.78
N VAL A 86 9.97 8.15 -1.78
CA VAL A 86 11.33 8.69 -1.92
C VAL A 86 12.34 7.66 -1.42
N ARG A 87 13.54 7.62 -2.02
CA ARG A 87 14.61 6.78 -1.50
C ARG A 87 15.11 7.37 -0.18
N ALA A 88 15.23 6.52 0.83
CA ALA A 88 15.81 6.86 2.13
C ALA A 88 17.35 6.79 2.07
#